data_AF-A0A4Y3QIH5-F1
#
_entry.id   AF-A0A4Y3QIH5-F1
#
_cell.length_a   1.000
_cell.length_b   1.000
_cell.length_c   1.000
_cell.angle_alpha   90.00
_cell.angle_beta   90.00
_cell.angle_gamma   90.00
#
_symmetry.space_group_name_H-M   'P 1'
#
loop_
_entity.id
_entity.type
_entity.pdbx_description
1 polymer ?
#
loop_
_entity_poly.entity_id
_entity_poly.type
_entity_poly.pdbx_seq_one_letter_code
_entity_poly.pdbx_strand_id
1 'polypeptide(L)'
;MNAAPGWYEAETPGRVRWWDGTQWTAHEAPAGPFATPQPAALPPAGPQPGWYPTKAGELRWWDGRIWTGSRVREGRAGIDWATLEQPVFGWVAGGMFLFAALCFVLSGVLARNPTVLPLFLLALSALWFAMAAQSTRVRRLPMPAGAPAAPDHLRPLPGEVDGPGAGWYPITHAAHRWWTGERWAAYLSSRFGVRPTFHAEQSLRTLRVVMIVFAALTGLAILTGIALVVIAVGPVQLAIGWLMIVCASVFGAVIGVIWGVSRSQTRLLLLPTEPPGRAAHGAGQPAQRPW
;
A
#
# COMPACT_ATOMS: atom_id res chain seq x y z
N MET A 1 26.26 -20.85 23.32
CA MET A 1 25.52 -20.28 22.18
C MET A 1 25.20 -21.44 21.26
N ASN A 2 23.93 -21.87 21.18
CA ASN A 2 23.55 -23.02 20.36
C ASN A 2 23.15 -22.52 18.97
N ALA A 3 23.76 -23.10 17.93
CA ALA A 3 23.40 -22.82 16.55
C ALA A 3 21.95 -23.26 16.28
N ALA A 4 21.21 -22.51 15.47
CA ALA A 4 19.86 -22.88 15.06
C ALA A 4 19.88 -24.12 14.14
N PRO A 5 18.87 -24.98 14.12
CA PRO A 5 18.81 -26.09 13.18
C PRO A 5 18.97 -25.60 11.73
N GLY A 6 19.82 -26.26 10.94
CA GLY A 6 20.15 -25.78 9.59
C GLY A 6 21.28 -26.54 8.90
N TRP A 7 21.49 -26.23 7.63
CA TRP A 7 22.64 -26.70 6.86
C TRP A 7 23.83 -25.78 7.10
N TYR A 8 24.95 -26.36 7.52
CA TYR A 8 26.19 -25.65 7.77
C TYR A 8 27.33 -26.29 7.01
N GLU A 9 28.44 -25.57 6.88
CA GLU A 9 29.65 -26.09 6.24
C GLU A 9 30.12 -27.37 6.94
N ALA A 10 30.27 -28.44 6.16
CA ALA A 10 30.83 -29.69 6.64
C ALA A 10 32.37 -29.60 6.68
N GLU A 11 33.01 -30.51 7.41
CA GLU A 11 34.48 -30.61 7.41
C GLU A 11 35.05 -30.94 6.02
N THR A 12 34.22 -31.48 5.12
CA THR A 12 34.58 -31.69 3.71
C THR A 12 34.31 -30.43 2.89
N PRO A 13 35.33 -29.81 2.27
CA PRO A 13 35.15 -28.63 1.43
C PRO A 13 34.11 -28.87 0.33
N GLY A 14 33.16 -27.94 0.18
CA GLY A 14 32.10 -28.05 -0.81
C GLY A 14 30.95 -28.99 -0.43
N ARG A 15 30.82 -29.35 0.85
CA ARG A 15 29.64 -30.06 1.39
C ARG A 15 29.03 -29.30 2.54
N VAL A 16 27.72 -29.46 2.71
CA VAL A 16 26.98 -28.98 3.87
C VAL A 16 26.45 -30.15 4.67
N ARG A 17 26.42 -30.01 6.00
CA ARG A 17 25.91 -31.00 6.95
C ARG A 17 24.77 -30.40 7.78
N TRP A 18 23.76 -31.21 8.08
CA TRP A 18 22.59 -30.75 8.82
C TRP A 18 22.80 -30.82 10.34
N TRP A 19 22.61 -29.67 11.01
CA TRP A 19 22.50 -29.53 12.47
C TRP A 19 21.02 -29.56 12.85
N ASP A 20 20.62 -30.42 13.78
CA ASP A 20 19.23 -30.55 14.21
C ASP A 20 18.85 -29.63 15.39
N GLY A 21 19.80 -28.84 15.90
CA GLY A 21 19.62 -27.99 17.08
C GLY A 21 20.29 -28.53 18.35
N THR A 22 20.62 -29.83 18.38
CA THR A 22 21.27 -30.49 19.52
C THR A 22 22.53 -31.26 19.13
N GLN A 23 22.59 -31.79 17.91
CA GLN A 23 23.73 -32.53 17.37
C GLN A 23 23.83 -32.42 15.83
N TRP A 24 25.01 -32.77 15.32
CA TRP A 24 25.24 -32.90 13.89
C TRP A 24 24.68 -34.24 13.39
N THR A 25 23.71 -34.19 12.50
CA THR A 25 23.15 -35.41 11.88
C THR A 25 24.08 -35.97 10.80
N ALA A 26 23.88 -37.21 10.36
CA ALA A 26 24.68 -37.82 9.28
C ALA A 26 24.31 -37.32 7.87
N HIS A 27 23.34 -36.40 7.75
CA HIS A 27 22.89 -35.91 6.46
C HIS A 27 23.89 -34.88 5.91
N GLU A 28 24.49 -35.21 4.76
CA GLU A 28 25.36 -34.31 3.98
C GLU A 28 24.79 -34.10 2.58
N ALA A 29 24.89 -32.86 2.09
CA ALA A 29 24.51 -32.49 0.72
C ALA A 29 25.67 -31.74 0.04
N PRO A 30 25.80 -31.83 -1.30
CA PRO A 30 26.75 -30.99 -2.02
C PRO A 30 26.41 -29.52 -1.79
N ALA A 31 27.42 -28.69 -1.49
CA ALA A 31 27.26 -27.26 -1.45
C ALA A 31 27.07 -26.76 -2.89
N GLY A 32 25.82 -26.66 -3.32
CA GLY A 32 25.50 -25.99 -4.59
C GLY A 32 25.97 -24.53 -4.55
N PRO A 33 26.15 -23.86 -5.71
CA PRO A 33 26.69 -22.50 -5.80
C PRO A 33 25.86 -21.39 -5.12
N PHE A 34 24.83 -21.74 -4.35
CA PHE A 34 23.90 -20.83 -3.66
C PHE A 34 23.64 -21.19 -2.19
N ALA A 35 24.37 -22.14 -1.60
CA ALA A 35 24.17 -22.51 -0.19
C ALA A 35 25.04 -21.65 0.75
N THR A 36 24.82 -20.34 0.78
CA THR A 36 25.05 -19.60 2.04
C THR A 36 23.99 -20.04 3.04
N PRO A 37 24.35 -20.40 4.28
CA PRO A 37 23.42 -20.90 5.27
C PRO A 37 22.39 -19.81 5.57
N GLN A 38 21.19 -19.94 5.01
CA GLN A 38 20.02 -19.28 5.58
C GLN A 38 19.70 -20.11 6.83
N PRO A 39 19.80 -19.56 8.05
CA PRO A 39 19.21 -20.22 9.21
C PRO A 39 17.78 -20.53 8.82
N ALA A 40 17.31 -21.76 9.03
CA ALA A 40 15.88 -22.01 9.01
C ALA A 40 15.30 -21.01 10.02
N ALA A 41 14.64 -19.97 9.51
CA ALA A 41 14.09 -18.94 10.36
C ALA A 41 13.19 -19.69 11.34
N LEU A 42 13.50 -19.57 12.64
CA LEU A 42 12.59 -19.99 13.70
C LEU A 42 11.19 -19.59 13.24
N PRO A 43 10.22 -20.53 13.16
CA PRO A 43 8.88 -20.17 12.74
C PRO A 43 8.49 -18.95 13.58
N PRO A 44 8.10 -17.83 12.94
CA PRO A 44 7.80 -16.62 13.68
C PRO A 44 6.82 -17.00 14.79
N ALA A 45 7.07 -16.55 16.02
CA ALA A 45 6.26 -16.86 17.19
C ALA A 45 4.86 -16.18 17.15
N GLY A 46 4.29 -16.05 15.96
CA GLY A 46 3.04 -15.38 15.65
C GLY A 46 2.56 -15.72 14.23
N PRO A 47 1.31 -15.37 13.91
CA PRO A 47 0.71 -15.66 12.61
C PRO A 47 1.49 -15.02 11.45
N GLN A 48 1.78 -15.82 10.43
CA GLN A 48 2.46 -15.39 9.22
C GLN A 48 1.60 -14.40 8.41
N PRO A 49 2.18 -13.54 7.57
CA PRO A 49 1.40 -12.71 6.66
C PRO A 49 0.50 -13.55 5.76
N GLY A 50 -0.80 -13.26 5.73
CA GLY A 50 -1.76 -14.18 5.12
C GLY A 50 -3.21 -13.70 5.12
N TRP A 51 -4.04 -14.43 4.39
CA TRP A 51 -5.50 -14.28 4.43
C TRP A 51 -6.07 -15.13 5.56
N TYR A 52 -6.85 -14.51 6.45
CA TYR A 52 -7.42 -15.18 7.60
C TYR A 52 -8.91 -14.88 7.74
N PRO A 53 -9.72 -15.84 8.23
CA PRO A 53 -11.14 -15.61 8.48
C PRO A 53 -11.31 -14.60 9.62
N THR A 54 -12.24 -13.66 9.46
CA THR A 54 -12.59 -12.67 10.51
C THR A 54 -14.07 -12.70 10.87
N LYS A 55 -14.95 -12.85 9.87
CA LYS A 55 -16.39 -13.05 10.01
C LYS A 55 -16.83 -14.15 9.05
N ALA A 56 -18.05 -14.66 9.21
CA ALA A 56 -18.62 -15.66 8.30
C ALA A 56 -18.52 -15.17 6.84
N GLY A 57 -17.75 -15.90 6.02
CA GLY A 57 -17.55 -15.60 4.60
C GLY A 57 -16.61 -14.41 4.27
N GLU A 58 -15.92 -13.83 5.26
CA GLU A 58 -14.96 -12.73 5.06
C GLU A 58 -13.55 -13.13 5.46
N LEU A 59 -12.62 -13.10 4.51
CA LEU A 59 -11.19 -13.19 4.77
C LEU A 59 -10.60 -11.79 4.81
N ARG A 60 -9.60 -11.59 5.66
CA ARG A 60 -8.88 -10.32 5.77
C ARG A 60 -7.39 -10.57 5.77
N TRP A 61 -6.65 -9.61 5.23
CA TRP A 61 -5.20 -9.71 5.16
C TRP A 61 -4.56 -9.24 6.46
N TRP A 62 -3.79 -10.14 7.07
CA TRP A 62 -2.87 -9.87 8.17
C TRP A 62 -1.48 -9.64 7.59
N ASP A 63 -0.84 -8.51 7.88
CA ASP A 63 0.48 -8.17 7.33
C ASP A 63 1.66 -8.66 8.18
N GLY A 64 1.37 -9.43 9.24
CA GLY A 64 2.35 -9.87 10.25
C GLY A 64 2.30 -9.03 11.54
N ARG A 65 1.68 -7.85 11.52
CA ARG A 65 1.59 -6.95 12.69
C ARG A 65 0.19 -6.42 12.94
N ILE A 66 -0.54 -6.07 11.89
CA ILE A 66 -1.88 -5.49 11.97
C ILE A 66 -2.80 -6.09 10.91
N TRP A 67 -4.10 -6.05 11.22
CA TRP A 67 -5.14 -6.25 10.23
C TRP A 67 -5.18 -5.07 9.27
N THR A 68 -5.15 -5.37 7.98
CA THR A 68 -5.19 -4.35 6.94
C THR A 68 -6.61 -4.13 6.41
N GLY A 69 -6.73 -3.11 5.57
CA GLY A 69 -7.97 -2.81 4.86
C GLY A 69 -8.35 -3.81 3.78
N SER A 70 -7.44 -4.70 3.39
CA SER A 70 -7.66 -5.66 2.32
C SER A 70 -8.51 -6.83 2.81
N ARG A 71 -9.60 -7.10 2.11
CA ARG A 71 -10.56 -8.16 2.44
C ARG A 71 -10.98 -8.95 1.21
N VAL A 72 -11.44 -10.17 1.42
CA VAL A 72 -12.10 -11.01 0.43
C VAL A 72 -13.50 -11.26 0.94
N ARG A 73 -14.49 -10.91 0.14
CA ARG A 73 -15.90 -11.16 0.43
C ARG A 73 -16.53 -11.78 -0.80
N GLU A 74 -17.27 -12.87 -0.62
CA GLU A 74 -17.95 -13.55 -1.74
C GLU A 74 -16.98 -13.91 -2.89
N GLY A 75 -15.76 -14.33 -2.52
CA GLY A 75 -14.70 -14.69 -3.48
C GLY A 75 -14.03 -13.51 -4.20
N ARG A 76 -14.40 -12.26 -3.91
CA ARG A 76 -13.81 -11.07 -4.53
C ARG A 76 -12.87 -10.35 -3.56
N ALA A 77 -11.60 -10.23 -3.94
CA ALA A 77 -10.64 -9.40 -3.22
C ALA A 77 -10.91 -7.91 -3.46
N GLY A 78 -10.84 -7.12 -2.39
CA GLY A 78 -11.04 -5.68 -2.45
C GLY A 78 -10.44 -4.98 -1.23
N ILE A 79 -10.66 -3.67 -1.17
CA ILE A 79 -10.30 -2.86 -0.02
C ILE A 79 -11.59 -2.32 0.62
N ASP A 80 -11.59 -2.22 1.93
CA ASP A 80 -12.58 -1.45 2.66
C ASP A 80 -12.66 -0.01 2.15
N TRP A 81 -13.88 0.50 1.96
CA TRP A 81 -14.17 1.82 1.36
C TRP A 81 -13.49 3.03 2.05
N ALA A 82 -13.01 2.85 3.28
CA ALA A 82 -12.57 3.90 4.18
C ALA A 82 -11.33 3.47 4.99
N THR A 83 -10.28 3.06 4.29
CA THR A 83 -9.06 2.55 4.92
C THR A 83 -8.00 3.62 5.06
N LEU A 84 -7.54 3.78 6.29
CA LEU A 84 -6.40 4.63 6.61
C LEU A 84 -5.23 3.76 7.09
N GLU A 85 -4.06 4.01 6.52
CA GLU A 85 -2.82 3.37 6.97
C GLU A 85 -2.44 3.78 8.40
N GLN A 86 -2.95 4.91 8.90
CA GLN A 86 -2.83 5.31 10.30
C GLN A 86 -4.15 5.96 10.75
N PRO A 87 -4.96 5.29 11.60
CA PRO A 87 -6.23 5.83 12.06
C PRO A 87 -6.10 7.17 12.78
N VAL A 88 -4.95 7.40 13.43
CA VAL A 88 -4.64 8.65 14.13
C VAL A 88 -4.76 9.86 13.20
N PHE A 89 -4.29 9.76 11.95
CA PHE A 89 -4.45 10.86 11.00
C PHE A 89 -5.91 11.17 10.71
N GLY A 90 -6.78 10.16 10.67
CA GLY A 90 -8.21 10.40 10.47
C GLY A 90 -8.86 11.09 11.67
N TRP A 91 -8.48 10.71 12.89
CA TRP A 91 -8.96 11.40 14.10
C TRP A 91 -8.49 12.86 14.14
N VAL A 92 -7.21 13.12 13.85
CA VAL A 92 -6.64 14.47 13.82
C VAL A 92 -7.29 15.32 12.72
N ALA A 93 -7.36 14.82 11.49
CA ALA A 93 -7.98 15.54 10.38
C ALA A 93 -9.46 15.82 10.64
N GLY A 94 -10.21 14.84 11.15
CA GLY A 94 -11.61 15.03 11.57
C GLY A 94 -11.74 16.14 12.61
N GLY A 95 -10.91 16.11 13.65
CA GLY A 95 -10.88 17.15 14.69
C GLY A 95 -10.56 18.55 14.14
N MET A 96 -9.60 18.65 13.21
CA MET A 96 -9.25 19.92 12.57
C MET A 96 -10.40 20.49 11.74
N PHE A 97 -11.09 19.65 10.95
CA PHE A 97 -12.24 20.09 10.16
C PHE A 97 -13.44 20.46 11.03
N LEU A 98 -13.68 19.73 12.12
CA LEU A 98 -14.71 20.08 13.10
C LEU A 98 -14.42 21.44 13.73
N PHE A 99 -13.18 21.64 14.19
CA PHE A 99 -12.76 22.91 14.79
C PHE A 99 -12.92 24.08 13.80
N ALA A 100 -12.44 23.90 12.56
CA ALA A 100 -12.61 24.91 11.51
C ALA A 100 -14.09 25.21 11.26
N ALA A 101 -14.95 24.18 11.16
CA ALA A 101 -16.39 24.37 10.98
C ALA A 101 -16.99 25.22 12.12
N LEU A 102 -16.66 24.91 13.38
CA LEU A 102 -17.14 25.66 14.54
C LEU A 102 -16.68 27.12 14.51
N CYS A 103 -15.42 27.38 14.14
CA CYS A 103 -14.91 28.75 13.96
C CYS A 103 -15.67 29.51 12.86
N PHE A 104 -15.95 28.88 11.72
CA PHE A 104 -16.70 29.52 10.63
C PHE A 104 -18.17 29.75 11.00
N VAL A 105 -18.82 28.83 11.73
CA VAL A 105 -20.17 29.06 12.27
C VAL A 105 -20.16 30.26 13.20
N LEU A 106 -19.26 30.29 14.18
CA LEU A 106 -19.16 31.38 15.15
C LEU A 106 -18.89 32.72 14.46
N SER A 107 -17.94 32.75 13.51
CA SER A 107 -17.64 33.95 12.71
C SER A 107 -18.84 34.41 11.88
N GLY A 108 -19.57 33.49 11.24
CA GLY A 108 -20.74 33.80 10.44
C GLY A 108 -21.89 34.36 11.28
N VAL A 109 -22.10 33.82 12.48
CA VAL A 109 -23.10 34.34 13.44
C VAL A 109 -22.72 35.73 13.94
N LEU A 110 -21.47 35.93 14.35
CA LEU A 110 -20.96 37.23 14.82
C LEU A 110 -21.03 38.31 13.73
N ALA A 111 -20.67 37.97 12.49
CA ALA A 111 -20.72 38.87 11.35
C ALA A 111 -22.11 39.02 10.72
N ARG A 112 -23.13 38.30 11.22
CA ARG A 112 -24.49 38.20 10.64
C ARG A 112 -24.49 37.83 9.15
N ASN A 113 -23.53 37.00 8.73
CA ASN A 113 -23.37 36.53 7.36
C ASN A 113 -23.14 35.00 7.36
N PRO A 114 -24.20 34.20 7.59
CA PRO A 114 -24.09 32.76 7.57
C PRO A 114 -23.72 32.26 6.17
N THR A 115 -22.75 31.37 6.10
CA THR A 115 -22.33 30.73 4.83
C THR A 115 -22.60 29.23 4.89
N VAL A 116 -22.60 28.57 3.73
CA VAL A 116 -22.78 27.11 3.61
C VAL A 116 -21.46 26.36 3.91
N LEU A 117 -20.32 27.06 3.91
CA LEU A 117 -18.98 26.50 4.10
C LEU A 117 -18.85 25.59 5.35
N PRO A 118 -19.40 25.95 6.54
CA PRO A 118 -19.31 25.07 7.70
C PRO A 118 -19.99 23.72 7.50
N LEU A 119 -21.07 23.63 6.71
CA LEU A 119 -21.75 22.37 6.43
C LEU A 119 -20.83 21.41 5.65
N PHE A 120 -20.07 21.93 4.69
CA PHE A 120 -19.06 21.14 3.96
C PHE A 120 -17.93 20.68 4.89
N LEU A 121 -17.46 21.54 5.79
CA LEU A 121 -16.43 21.20 6.76
C LEU A 121 -16.91 20.15 7.76
N LEU A 122 -18.17 20.23 8.21
CA LEU A 122 -18.80 19.21 9.06
C LEU A 122 -18.93 17.87 8.34
N ALA A 123 -19.35 17.87 7.07
CA ALA A 123 -19.42 16.66 6.26
C ALA A 123 -18.03 16.01 6.09
N LEU A 124 -17.00 16.82 5.83
CA LEU A 124 -15.62 16.35 5.72
C LEU A 124 -15.10 15.81 7.06
N SER A 125 -15.39 16.49 8.17
CA SER A 125 -15.09 16.02 9.53
C SER A 125 -15.72 14.65 9.79
N ALA A 126 -17.02 14.50 9.51
CA ALA A 126 -17.75 13.25 9.71
C ALA A 126 -17.16 12.11 8.86
N LEU A 127 -16.79 12.40 7.60
CA LEU A 127 -16.11 11.45 6.72
C LEU A 127 -14.78 10.97 7.33
N TRP A 128 -13.94 11.88 7.79
CA TRP A 128 -12.65 11.54 8.40
C TRP A 128 -12.80 10.71 9.68
N PHE A 129 -13.75 11.05 10.55
CA PHE A 129 -14.05 10.25 11.74
C PHE A 129 -14.60 8.87 11.38
N ALA A 130 -15.46 8.76 10.37
CA ALA A 130 -15.96 7.46 9.92
C ALA A 130 -14.81 6.56 9.43
N MET A 131 -13.88 7.10 8.63
CA MET A 131 -12.69 6.38 8.18
C MET A 131 -11.77 5.96 9.34
N ALA A 132 -11.56 6.86 10.30
CA ALA A 132 -10.75 6.59 11.49
C ALA A 132 -11.38 5.50 12.37
N ALA A 133 -12.69 5.58 12.61
CA ALA A 133 -13.43 4.61 13.41
C ALA A 133 -13.40 3.21 12.78
N GLN A 134 -13.64 3.12 11.47
CA GLN A 134 -13.56 1.85 10.75
C GLN A 134 -12.15 1.25 10.81
N SER A 135 -11.12 2.04 10.50
CA SER A 135 -9.73 1.55 10.51
C SER A 135 -9.29 1.13 11.92
N THR A 136 -9.75 1.86 12.95
CA THR A 136 -9.53 1.50 14.36
C THR A 136 -10.23 0.18 14.71
N ARG A 137 -11.48 -0.01 14.27
CA ARG A 137 -12.25 -1.24 14.51
C ARG A 137 -11.58 -2.46 13.89
N VAL A 138 -11.06 -2.34 12.67
CA VAL A 138 -10.34 -3.43 11.99
C VAL A 138 -9.08 -3.83 12.77
N ARG A 139 -8.31 -2.85 13.25
CA ARG A 139 -7.08 -3.11 14.02
C ARG A 139 -7.31 -3.71 15.41
N ARG A 140 -8.53 -3.58 15.94
CA ARG A 140 -8.93 -4.17 17.23
C ARG A 140 -9.39 -5.62 17.10
N LEU A 141 -9.44 -6.19 15.90
CA LEU A 141 -9.70 -7.62 15.73
C LEU A 141 -8.57 -8.42 16.42
N PRO A 142 -8.89 -9.57 17.04
CA PRO A 142 -7.90 -10.41 17.68
C PRO A 142 -6.86 -10.89 16.65
N MET A 143 -5.64 -11.19 17.11
CA MET A 143 -4.61 -11.75 16.23
C MET A 143 -5.11 -13.06 15.61
N PRO A 144 -4.81 -13.30 14.32
CA PRO A 144 -5.23 -14.54 13.68
C PRO A 144 -4.56 -15.76 14.30
N ALA A 145 -5.28 -16.87 14.30
CA ALA A 145 -4.78 -18.18 14.74
C ALA A 145 -4.81 -19.17 13.58
N GLY A 146 -3.85 -20.10 13.56
CA GLY A 146 -3.74 -21.14 12.54
C GLY A 146 -3.02 -20.69 11.25
N ALA A 147 -3.18 -21.50 10.21
CA ALA A 147 -2.57 -21.26 8.91
C ALA A 147 -3.42 -20.30 8.04
N PRO A 148 -2.78 -19.51 7.15
CA PRO A 148 -3.50 -18.70 6.18
C PRO A 148 -4.45 -19.54 5.30
N ALA A 149 -5.67 -19.06 5.11
CA ALA A 149 -6.67 -19.64 4.23
C ALA A 149 -6.83 -18.75 2.99
N ALA A 150 -5.98 -18.95 1.98
CA ALA A 150 -6.04 -18.21 0.72
C ALA A 150 -6.73 -19.02 -0.38
N PRO A 151 -7.81 -18.49 -1.00
CA PRO A 151 -8.38 -19.01 -2.24
C PRO A 151 -7.33 -19.09 -3.36
N ASP A 152 -7.50 -20.01 -4.31
CA ASP A 152 -6.51 -20.28 -5.37
C ASP A 152 -6.17 -19.05 -6.23
N HIS A 153 -7.13 -18.17 -6.50
CA HIS A 153 -6.90 -16.95 -7.27
C HIS A 153 -6.07 -15.89 -6.52
N LEU A 154 -5.84 -16.06 -5.20
CA LEU A 154 -4.97 -15.22 -4.39
C LEU A 154 -3.61 -15.86 -4.11
N ARG A 155 -3.42 -17.09 -4.56
CA ARG A 155 -2.13 -17.76 -4.54
C ARG A 155 -1.27 -17.30 -5.73
N PRO A 156 0.06 -17.31 -5.59
CA PRO A 156 0.80 -17.84 -4.45
C PRO A 156 0.89 -16.88 -3.26
N LEU A 157 0.86 -17.43 -2.05
CA LEU A 157 1.14 -16.67 -0.83
C LEU A 157 2.65 -16.38 -0.68
N PRO A 158 3.03 -15.29 0.01
CA PRO A 158 4.41 -15.07 0.37
C PRO A 158 4.96 -16.26 1.18
N GLY A 159 6.09 -16.81 0.75
CA GLY A 159 6.70 -18.00 1.35
C GLY A 159 6.37 -19.31 0.65
N GLU A 160 5.38 -19.35 -0.27
CA GLU A 160 5.15 -20.52 -1.11
C GLU A 160 6.26 -20.64 -2.17
N VAL A 161 6.78 -21.86 -2.32
CA VAL A 161 7.90 -22.21 -3.20
C VAL A 161 7.41 -23.24 -4.21
N ASP A 162 7.36 -22.86 -5.48
CA ASP A 162 7.00 -23.74 -6.60
C ASP A 162 8.27 -24.31 -7.26
N GLY A 163 9.40 -23.57 -7.25
CA GLY A 163 10.64 -23.95 -7.91
C GLY A 163 11.90 -23.27 -7.34
N PRO A 164 13.07 -23.58 -7.91
CA PRO A 164 14.34 -22.99 -7.47
C PRO A 164 14.38 -21.48 -7.69
N GLY A 165 15.08 -20.76 -6.81
CA GLY A 165 15.17 -19.31 -6.87
C GLY A 165 13.94 -18.58 -6.33
N ALA A 166 13.06 -19.24 -5.58
CA ALA A 166 11.97 -18.56 -4.88
C ALA A 166 12.51 -17.54 -3.87
N GLY A 167 11.90 -16.36 -3.80
CA GLY A 167 12.37 -15.30 -2.92
C GLY A 167 11.74 -13.93 -3.16
N TRP A 168 12.16 -12.98 -2.32
CA TRP A 168 11.82 -11.57 -2.48
C TRP A 168 12.79 -10.89 -3.44
N TYR A 169 12.28 -10.38 -4.55
CA TYR A 169 13.06 -9.67 -5.55
C TYR A 169 12.74 -8.17 -5.56
N PRO A 170 13.74 -7.28 -5.69
CA PRO A 170 13.51 -5.85 -5.72
C PRO A 170 12.80 -5.44 -7.02
N ILE A 171 11.71 -4.68 -6.89
CA ILE A 171 11.05 -3.98 -8.01
C ILE A 171 11.50 -2.52 -8.02
N THR A 172 11.70 -1.94 -6.84
CA THR A 172 12.35 -0.64 -6.65
C THR A 172 13.24 -0.70 -5.41
N HIS A 173 13.96 0.38 -5.12
CA HIS A 173 14.78 0.51 -3.91
C HIS A 173 13.99 0.33 -2.59
N ALA A 174 12.66 0.51 -2.61
CA ALA A 174 11.81 0.47 -1.41
C ALA A 174 10.77 -0.65 -1.42
N ALA A 175 10.64 -1.40 -2.51
CA ALA A 175 9.60 -2.41 -2.68
C ALA A 175 10.14 -3.69 -3.32
N HIS A 176 9.80 -4.82 -2.70
CA HIS A 176 10.14 -6.15 -3.17
C HIS A 176 8.86 -6.93 -3.51
N ARG A 177 8.95 -7.89 -4.44
CA ARG A 177 7.85 -8.77 -4.81
C ARG A 177 8.27 -10.23 -4.67
N TRP A 178 7.35 -11.08 -4.23
CA TRP A 178 7.62 -12.50 -4.06
C TRP A 178 7.58 -13.22 -5.42
N TRP A 179 8.61 -14.01 -5.70
CA TRP A 179 8.69 -14.94 -6.83
C TRP A 179 8.72 -16.36 -6.27
N THR A 180 7.92 -17.27 -6.82
CA THR A 180 7.84 -18.66 -6.33
C THR A 180 8.86 -19.60 -6.95
N GLY A 181 9.65 -19.16 -7.92
CA GLY A 181 10.45 -20.02 -8.78
C GLY A 181 9.86 -20.13 -10.19
N GLU A 182 8.53 -20.05 -10.30
CA GLU A 182 7.81 -20.16 -11.59
C GLU A 182 6.93 -18.95 -11.91
N ARG A 183 6.41 -18.24 -10.91
CA ARG A 183 5.47 -17.13 -11.10
C ARG A 183 5.59 -16.05 -10.03
N TRP A 184 5.17 -14.84 -10.40
CA TRP A 184 5.11 -13.69 -9.50
C TRP A 184 3.87 -13.72 -8.62
N ALA A 185 4.04 -13.40 -7.35
CA ALA A 185 2.94 -13.22 -6.42
C ALA A 185 2.39 -11.79 -6.46
N ALA A 186 1.09 -11.65 -6.20
CA ALA A 186 0.40 -10.37 -6.11
C ALA A 186 0.63 -9.66 -4.76
N TYR A 187 1.83 -9.78 -4.19
CA TYR A 187 2.18 -9.23 -2.89
C TYR A 187 3.46 -8.40 -2.98
N LEU A 188 3.44 -7.22 -2.37
CA LEU A 188 4.60 -6.35 -2.24
C LEU A 188 5.04 -6.27 -0.78
N SER A 189 6.33 -6.45 -0.54
CA SER A 189 6.98 -6.15 0.72
C SER A 189 7.57 -4.75 0.68
N SER A 190 7.29 -3.96 1.71
CA SER A 190 7.84 -2.62 1.92
C SER A 190 8.15 -2.41 3.40
N ARG A 191 8.63 -1.22 3.78
CA ARG A 191 8.80 -0.83 5.19
C ARG A 191 7.52 -0.92 6.02
N PHE A 192 6.35 -0.96 5.38
CA PHE A 192 5.04 -1.03 6.01
C PHE A 192 4.47 -2.46 6.09
N GLY A 193 5.29 -3.47 5.79
CA GLY A 193 4.88 -4.87 5.78
C GLY A 193 4.53 -5.38 4.38
N VAL A 194 4.03 -6.61 4.33
CA VAL A 194 3.62 -7.27 3.10
C VAL A 194 2.18 -6.91 2.80
N ARG A 195 1.89 -6.45 1.58
CA ARG A 195 0.56 -5.97 1.16
C ARG A 195 0.11 -6.60 -0.16
N PRO A 196 -1.17 -7.00 -0.28
CA PRO A 196 -1.73 -7.50 -1.53
C PRO A 196 -1.97 -6.39 -2.54
N THR A 197 -1.75 -6.67 -3.82
CA THR A 197 -1.93 -5.74 -4.96
C THR A 197 -3.04 -6.15 -5.93
N PHE A 198 -3.98 -7.03 -5.54
CA PHE A 198 -5.04 -7.54 -6.43
C PHE A 198 -5.95 -6.46 -7.02
N HIS A 199 -6.13 -5.34 -6.32
CA HIS A 199 -6.97 -4.22 -6.77
C HIS A 199 -6.19 -3.21 -7.62
N ALA A 200 -4.91 -3.46 -7.92
CA ALA A 200 -4.03 -2.56 -8.66
C ALA A 200 -4.66 -2.05 -9.96
N GLU A 201 -5.16 -2.96 -10.78
CA GLU A 201 -5.71 -2.60 -12.09
C GLU A 201 -6.97 -1.74 -11.97
N GLN A 202 -7.88 -2.12 -11.06
CA GLN A 202 -9.09 -1.34 -10.78
C GLN A 202 -8.74 0.05 -10.25
N SER A 203 -7.82 0.15 -9.28
CA SER A 203 -7.38 1.42 -8.70
C SER A 203 -6.72 2.32 -9.74
N LEU A 204 -5.88 1.78 -10.62
CA LEU A 204 -5.27 2.54 -11.72
C LEU A 204 -6.31 3.03 -12.74
N ARG A 205 -7.33 2.22 -13.03
CA ARG A 205 -8.44 2.60 -13.90
C ARG A 205 -9.26 3.72 -13.27
N THR A 206 -9.64 3.59 -12.01
CA THR A 206 -10.35 4.63 -11.25
C THR A 206 -9.53 5.91 -11.17
N LEU A 207 -8.24 5.82 -10.85
CA LEU A 207 -7.34 6.98 -10.82
C LEU A 207 -7.31 7.68 -12.18
N ARG A 208 -7.18 6.94 -13.29
CA ARG A 208 -7.20 7.53 -14.63
C ARG A 208 -8.50 8.28 -14.92
N VAL A 209 -9.65 7.69 -14.60
CA VAL A 209 -10.96 8.34 -14.79
C VAL A 209 -11.05 9.63 -13.96
N VAL A 210 -10.70 9.57 -12.67
CA VAL A 210 -10.72 10.74 -11.77
C VAL A 210 -9.80 11.85 -12.31
N MET A 211 -8.60 11.50 -12.76
CA MET A 211 -7.66 12.46 -13.32
C MET A 211 -8.17 13.12 -14.61
N ILE A 212 -8.85 12.35 -15.48
CA ILE A 212 -9.48 12.91 -16.69
C ILE A 212 -10.61 13.88 -16.31
N VAL A 213 -11.46 13.51 -15.35
CA VAL A 213 -12.55 14.38 -14.88
C VAL A 213 -12.00 15.68 -14.29
N PHE A 214 -10.97 15.61 -13.44
CA PHE A 214 -10.36 16.83 -12.89
C PHE A 214 -9.64 17.66 -13.95
N ALA A 215 -8.98 17.04 -14.93
CA ALA A 215 -8.39 17.78 -16.04
C ALA A 215 -9.47 18.50 -16.87
N ALA A 216 -10.61 17.85 -17.14
CA ALA A 216 -11.73 18.47 -17.84
C ALA A 216 -12.35 19.65 -17.07
N LEU A 217 -12.58 19.49 -15.76
CA LEU A 217 -13.07 20.58 -14.89
C LEU A 217 -12.07 21.75 -14.82
N THR A 218 -10.77 21.45 -14.79
CA THR A 218 -9.72 22.47 -14.83
C THR A 218 -9.73 23.23 -16.14
N GLY A 219 -9.84 22.53 -17.27
CA GLY A 219 -9.98 23.14 -18.60
C GLY A 219 -11.21 24.03 -18.69
N LEU A 220 -12.36 23.58 -18.19
CA LEU A 220 -13.59 24.36 -18.12
C LEU A 220 -13.39 25.63 -17.27
N ALA A 221 -12.75 25.53 -16.11
CA ALA A 221 -12.47 26.67 -15.25
C ALA A 221 -11.54 27.70 -15.93
N ILE A 222 -10.52 27.24 -16.68
CA ILE A 222 -9.66 28.15 -17.46
C ILE A 222 -10.48 28.87 -18.54
N LEU A 223 -11.31 28.14 -19.30
CA LEU A 223 -12.15 28.72 -20.36
C LEU A 223 -13.14 29.74 -19.81
N THR A 224 -13.80 29.43 -18.70
CA THR A 224 -14.71 30.36 -18.03
C THR A 224 -13.96 31.59 -17.49
N GLY A 225 -12.74 31.42 -16.96
CA GLY A 225 -11.90 32.53 -16.52
C GLY A 225 -11.50 33.44 -17.69
N ILE A 226 -11.11 32.88 -18.83
CA ILE A 226 -10.81 33.64 -20.06
C ILE A 226 -12.05 34.40 -20.52
N ALA A 227 -13.21 33.75 -20.57
CA ALA A 227 -14.47 34.40 -20.95
C ALA A 227 -14.77 35.60 -20.03
N LEU A 228 -14.60 35.43 -18.71
CA LEU A 228 -14.78 36.52 -17.74
C LEU A 228 -13.83 37.70 -17.96
N VAL A 229 -12.56 37.44 -18.32
CA VAL A 229 -11.60 38.51 -18.66
C VAL A 229 -12.02 39.24 -19.93
N VAL A 230 -12.45 38.50 -20.97
CA VAL A 230 -12.85 39.07 -22.26
C VAL A 230 -14.09 39.96 -22.16
N ILE A 231 -15.08 39.55 -21.35
CA ILE A 231 -16.34 40.30 -21.16
C ILE A 231 -16.28 41.29 -19.99
N ALA A 232 -15.13 41.45 -19.34
CA ALA A 232 -15.02 42.24 -18.12
C ALA A 232 -15.36 43.72 -18.38
N VAL A 233 -16.34 44.25 -17.64
CA VAL A 233 -16.72 45.67 -17.71
C VAL A 233 -15.98 46.51 -16.65
N GLY A 234 -15.36 45.87 -15.65
CA GLY A 234 -14.66 46.56 -14.57
C GLY A 234 -13.51 45.78 -13.96
N PRO A 235 -12.69 46.45 -13.11
CA PRO A 235 -11.45 45.89 -12.59
C PRO A 235 -11.67 44.68 -11.68
N VAL A 236 -12.78 44.66 -10.93
CA VAL A 236 -13.13 43.53 -10.04
C VAL A 236 -13.41 42.26 -10.85
N GLN A 237 -14.21 42.36 -11.92
CA GLN A 237 -14.54 41.22 -12.78
C GLN A 237 -13.30 40.70 -13.52
N LEU A 238 -12.45 41.62 -14.00
CA LEU A 238 -11.17 41.28 -14.62
C LEU A 238 -10.24 40.55 -13.63
N ALA A 239 -10.16 41.04 -12.38
CA ALA A 239 -9.38 40.40 -11.32
C ALA A 239 -9.91 38.99 -10.98
N ILE A 240 -11.23 38.80 -10.92
CA ILE A 240 -11.85 37.48 -10.71
C ILE A 240 -11.49 36.52 -11.85
N GLY A 241 -11.57 36.97 -13.11
CA GLY A 241 -11.21 36.17 -14.28
C GLY A 241 -9.75 35.72 -14.23
N TRP A 242 -8.82 36.63 -13.95
CA TRP A 242 -7.40 36.29 -13.81
C TRP A 242 -7.13 35.36 -12.63
N LEU A 243 -7.72 35.63 -11.47
CA LEU A 243 -7.58 34.77 -10.29
C LEU A 243 -8.01 33.34 -10.59
N MET A 244 -9.14 33.18 -11.28
CA MET A 244 -9.67 31.88 -11.69
C MET A 244 -8.73 31.15 -12.66
N ILE A 245 -8.18 31.86 -13.67
CA ILE A 245 -7.19 31.29 -14.59
C ILE A 245 -5.93 30.83 -13.84
N VAL A 246 -5.39 31.66 -12.96
CA VAL A 246 -4.15 31.36 -12.21
C VAL A 246 -4.37 30.16 -11.30
N CYS A 247 -5.45 30.16 -10.50
CA CYS A 247 -5.77 29.05 -9.60
C CYS A 247 -6.00 27.75 -10.37
N ALA A 248 -6.75 27.78 -11.46
CA ALA A 248 -6.98 26.61 -12.29
C ALA A 248 -5.68 26.11 -12.97
N SER A 249 -4.79 27.02 -13.39
CA SER A 249 -3.51 26.65 -14.00
C SER A 249 -2.58 25.98 -12.99
N VAL A 250 -2.48 26.51 -11.77
CA VAL A 250 -1.72 25.89 -10.68
C VAL A 250 -2.29 24.51 -10.34
N PHE A 251 -3.61 24.40 -10.24
CA PHE A 251 -4.28 23.12 -9.99
C PHE A 251 -4.02 22.11 -11.12
N GLY A 252 -4.07 22.56 -12.38
CA GLY A 252 -3.73 21.76 -13.57
C GLY A 252 -2.28 21.28 -13.57
N ALA A 253 -1.34 22.12 -13.13
CA ALA A 253 0.05 21.73 -12.97
C ALA A 253 0.22 20.61 -11.92
N VAL A 254 -0.48 20.72 -10.78
CA VAL A 254 -0.50 19.67 -9.75
C VAL A 254 -1.07 18.36 -10.30
N ILE A 255 -2.17 18.40 -11.05
CA ILE A 255 -2.74 17.23 -11.74
C ILE A 255 -1.69 16.62 -12.69
N GLY A 256 -0.98 17.45 -13.47
CA GLY A 256 0.09 16.99 -14.36
C GLY A 256 1.22 16.26 -13.63
N VAL A 257 1.67 16.80 -12.48
CA VAL A 257 2.68 16.16 -11.62
C VAL A 257 2.18 14.83 -11.08
N ILE A 258 0.95 14.78 -10.53
CA ILE A 258 0.35 13.55 -10.01
C ILE A 258 0.24 12.49 -11.12
N TRP A 259 -0.14 12.89 -12.34
CA TRP A 259 -0.20 12.00 -13.49
C TRP A 259 1.19 11.42 -13.81
N GLY A 260 2.23 12.25 -13.80
CA GLY A 260 3.62 11.80 -13.97
C GLY A 260 4.03 10.76 -12.93
N VAL A 261 3.75 11.01 -11.65
CA VAL A 261 4.05 10.08 -10.54
C VAL A 261 3.20 8.80 -10.63
N SER A 262 1.95 8.87 -11.10
CA SER A 262 1.10 7.68 -11.24
C SER A 262 1.68 6.64 -12.22
N ARG A 263 2.45 7.09 -13.22
CA ARG A 263 3.13 6.18 -14.17
C ARG A 263 4.19 5.33 -13.48
N SER A 264 4.94 5.89 -12.54
CA SER A 264 5.92 5.10 -11.77
C SER A 264 5.23 4.12 -10.83
N GLN A 265 4.07 4.48 -10.26
CA GLN A 265 3.26 3.58 -9.43
C GLN A 265 2.68 2.40 -10.22
N THR A 266 2.39 2.60 -11.51
CA THR A 266 1.87 1.52 -12.37
C THR A 266 2.82 0.32 -12.44
N ARG A 267 4.13 0.59 -12.53
CA ARG A 267 5.17 -0.46 -12.54
C ARG A 267 5.29 -1.21 -11.20
N LEU A 268 4.98 -0.54 -10.09
CA LEU A 268 4.99 -1.16 -8.77
C LEU A 268 3.79 -2.09 -8.58
N LEU A 269 2.61 -1.62 -8.98
CA LEU A 269 1.34 -2.26 -8.68
C LEU A 269 1.06 -3.47 -9.57
N LEU A 270 1.43 -3.41 -10.86
CA LEU A 270 1.24 -4.50 -11.80
C LEU A 270 2.29 -5.60 -11.63
N LEU A 271 1.92 -6.83 -12.00
CA LEU A 271 2.83 -7.96 -12.00
C LEU A 271 3.83 -7.83 -13.16
N PRO A 272 5.13 -8.06 -12.91
CA PRO A 272 6.09 -8.20 -13.99
C PRO A 272 5.74 -9.42 -14.86
N THR A 273 5.96 -9.31 -16.17
CA THR A 273 5.70 -10.41 -17.13
C THR A 273 6.89 -11.34 -17.28
N GLU A 274 8.09 -10.87 -16.97
CA GLU A 274 9.34 -11.62 -17.12
C GLU A 274 9.81 -12.17 -15.76
N PRO A 275 10.47 -13.34 -15.73
CA PRO A 275 11.09 -13.85 -14.51
C PRO A 275 12.19 -12.89 -14.02
N PRO A 276 12.58 -12.95 -12.73
CA PRO A 276 13.69 -12.15 -12.23
C PRO A 276 14.95 -12.42 -13.07
N GLY A 277 15.45 -11.40 -13.78
CA GLY A 277 16.66 -11.53 -14.59
C GLY A 277 17.88 -11.84 -13.71
N ARG A 278 18.76 -12.75 -14.15
CA ARG A 278 20.06 -13.07 -13.52
C ARG A 278 21.00 -11.86 -13.29
N ALA A 279 20.61 -10.66 -13.73
CA ALA A 279 21.38 -9.42 -13.65
C ALA A 279 21.40 -8.75 -12.25
N ALA A 280 20.67 -9.26 -11.26
CA ALA A 280 20.69 -8.72 -9.89
C ALA A 280 21.81 -9.30 -8.98
N HIS A 281 22.77 -10.05 -9.53
CA HIS A 281 23.92 -10.57 -8.78
C HIS A 281 25.15 -9.65 -8.76
N GLY A 282 25.08 -8.44 -9.34
CA GLY A 282 26.25 -7.55 -9.50
C GLY A 282 26.30 -6.31 -8.60
N ALA A 283 25.23 -5.93 -7.90
CA ALA A 283 25.20 -4.69 -7.12
C ALA A 283 24.76 -4.98 -5.67
N GLY A 284 25.77 -5.00 -4.79
CA GLY A 284 25.72 -5.20 -3.34
C GLY A 284 24.34 -5.22 -2.68
N GLN A 285 23.97 -6.39 -2.16
CA GLN A 285 22.96 -6.52 -1.11
C GLN A 285 23.33 -5.57 0.06
N PRO A 286 22.51 -4.54 0.37
CA PRO A 286 22.59 -3.93 1.69
C PRO A 286 22.07 -4.98 2.68
N ALA A 287 22.88 -5.29 3.68
CA ALA A 287 22.55 -6.21 4.76
C ALA A 287 21.13 -5.97 5.27
N GLN A 288 20.27 -7.00 5.18
CA GLN A 288 19.00 -7.02 5.87
C GLN A 288 19.29 -6.90 7.36
N ARG A 289 18.98 -5.75 7.97
CA ARG A 289 19.04 -5.61 9.43
C ARG A 289 17.94 -6.49 10.03
N PRO A 290 18.24 -7.31 11.04
CA PRO A 290 17.22 -8.01 11.79
C PRO A 290 16.36 -6.97 12.52
N TRP A 291 15.04 -7.09 12.37
CA TRP A 291 14.05 -6.37 13.17
C TRP A 291 13.79 -7.14 14.45
#